data_AF-A0A0Q7BKR2-F1
#
_entry.id   AF-A0A0Q7BKR2-F1
#
_cell.length_a   1.000
_cell.length_b   1.000
_cell.length_c   1.000
_cell.angle_alpha   90.00
_cell.angle_beta   90.00
_cell.angle_gamma   90.00
#
_symmetry.space_group_name_H-M   'P 1'
#
loop_
_entity.id
_entity.type
_entity.pdbx_description
1 polymer ?
#
loop_
_entity_poly.entity_id
_entity_poly.type
_entity_poly.pdbx_seq_one_letter_code
_entity_poly.pdbx_strand_id
1 'polypeptide(L)'
;MSEAFAPVDPFDLPDWLGVAAVTWSAQAGLRTGYAVRGELVSDGVDPVACDLVAVDEAYPTPIAPDDVRTRAHQAWRNGEVHLVRREGRLALAVPGTFFTADLVLDAFARLARAVGASADRYAVLLRIGDSGR
;
A
#
# COMPACT_ATOMS: atom_id res chain seq x y z
N MET A 1 -17.41 1.55 -13.89
CA MET A 1 -17.93 1.05 -12.60
C MET A 1 -16.89 1.40 -11.56
N SER A 2 -17.23 2.27 -10.60
CA SER A 2 -16.30 2.66 -9.54
C SER A 2 -15.96 1.41 -8.72
N GLU A 3 -14.67 1.06 -8.69
CA GLU A 3 -14.18 0.00 -7.84
C GLU A 3 -14.36 0.44 -6.38
N ALA A 4 -15.06 -0.37 -5.57
CA ALA A 4 -15.36 0.00 -4.20
C ALA A 4 -14.11 -0.10 -3.33
N PHE A 5 -13.59 1.04 -2.91
CA PHE A 5 -12.56 1.15 -1.88
C PHE A 5 -13.24 1.12 -0.50
N ALA A 6 -13.17 -0.01 0.18
CA ALA A 6 -13.70 -0.13 1.54
C ALA A 6 -12.60 0.18 2.56
N PRO A 7 -12.79 1.07 3.55
CA PRO A 7 -11.76 1.32 4.56
C PRO A 7 -11.45 0.05 5.36
N VAL A 8 -10.19 -0.10 5.75
CA VAL A 8 -9.70 -1.22 6.59
C VAL A 8 -9.09 -0.65 7.87
N ASP A 9 -9.50 -1.20 9.00
CA ASP A 9 -8.85 -0.92 10.29
C ASP A 9 -7.54 -1.74 10.39
N PRO A 10 -6.38 -1.12 10.71
CA PRO A 10 -5.14 -1.84 10.97
C PRO A 10 -5.26 -2.94 12.03
N PHE A 11 -6.16 -2.79 13.01
CA PHE A 11 -6.39 -3.78 14.07
C PHE A 11 -7.16 -5.02 13.59
N ASP A 12 -7.79 -4.95 12.42
CA ASP A 12 -8.43 -6.11 11.77
C ASP A 12 -7.43 -6.92 10.92
N LEU A 13 -6.18 -6.48 10.81
CA LEU A 13 -5.14 -7.18 10.07
C LEU A 13 -4.54 -8.33 10.89
N PRO A 14 -3.90 -9.33 10.26
CA PRO A 14 -3.26 -10.42 10.99
C PRO A 14 -2.20 -9.93 11.98
N ASP A 15 -2.27 -10.42 13.22
CA ASP A 15 -1.40 -10.03 14.34
C ASP A 15 0.10 -10.16 14.01
N TRP A 16 0.48 -11.11 13.15
CA TRP A 16 1.88 -11.34 12.79
C TRP A 16 2.53 -10.11 12.15
N LEU A 17 1.75 -9.20 11.53
CA LEU A 17 2.25 -7.95 10.97
C LEU A 17 2.81 -6.99 12.05
N GLY A 18 2.32 -7.11 13.29
CA GLY A 18 2.79 -6.32 14.43
C GLY A 18 4.07 -6.87 15.09
N VAL A 19 4.34 -8.16 14.92
CA VAL A 19 5.35 -8.87 15.73
C VAL A 19 6.49 -9.50 14.94
N ALA A 20 6.26 -9.93 13.69
CA ALA A 20 7.24 -10.65 12.89
C ALA A 20 8.11 -9.72 12.04
N ALA A 21 9.15 -10.28 11.41
CA ALA A 21 9.86 -9.63 10.32
C ALA A 21 9.03 -9.75 9.04
N VAL A 22 8.75 -8.63 8.39
CA VAL A 22 7.83 -8.54 7.26
C VAL A 22 8.58 -8.06 6.03
N THR A 23 8.44 -8.76 4.91
CA THR A 23 8.87 -8.24 3.61
C THR A 23 7.64 -7.98 2.75
N TRP A 24 7.51 -6.76 2.23
CA TRP A 24 6.61 -6.52 1.11
C TRP A 24 7.34 -6.76 -0.20
N SER A 25 6.78 -7.58 -1.09
CA SER A 25 7.35 -7.90 -2.39
C SER A 25 6.48 -7.34 -3.51
N ALA A 26 7.06 -6.49 -4.36
CA ALA A 26 6.41 -6.03 -5.58
C ALA A 26 6.34 -7.15 -6.62
N GLN A 27 5.18 -7.37 -7.24
CA GLN A 27 5.00 -8.36 -8.31
C GLN A 27 5.46 -7.84 -9.68
N ALA A 28 5.58 -6.52 -9.83
CA ALA A 28 6.08 -5.84 -11.02
C ALA A 28 6.95 -4.63 -10.62
N GLY A 29 7.59 -3.97 -11.58
CA GLY A 29 8.36 -2.76 -11.29
C GLY A 29 7.48 -1.56 -10.97
N LEU A 30 8.04 -0.53 -10.32
CA LEU A 30 7.29 0.63 -9.85
C LEU A 30 6.73 1.52 -10.97
N ARG A 31 7.21 1.36 -12.20
CA ARG A 31 6.78 2.17 -13.36
C ARG A 31 5.47 1.69 -13.99
N THR A 32 4.78 0.71 -13.40
CA THR A 32 3.51 0.17 -13.91
C THR A 32 2.31 1.12 -13.85
N GLY A 33 2.50 2.34 -13.36
CA GLY A 33 1.47 3.38 -13.29
C GLY A 33 1.09 3.72 -11.85
N TYR A 34 -0.21 3.90 -11.61
CA TYR A 34 -0.74 4.31 -10.31
C TYR A 34 -0.93 3.15 -9.32
N ALA A 35 -0.80 1.90 -9.77
CA ALA A 35 -0.98 0.74 -8.92
C ALA A 35 0.22 -0.21 -9.05
N VAL A 36 0.70 -0.68 -7.90
CA VAL A 36 1.75 -1.70 -7.82
C VAL A 36 1.22 -2.86 -7.00
N ARG A 37 1.08 -4.01 -7.66
CA ARG A 37 0.61 -5.23 -7.01
C ARG A 37 1.71 -5.82 -6.13
N GLY A 38 1.36 -6.27 -4.94
CA GLY A 38 2.33 -6.83 -4.01
C GLY A 38 1.74 -7.78 -2.98
N GLU A 39 2.61 -8.25 -2.10
CA GLU A 39 2.29 -9.18 -1.02
C GLU A 39 3.21 -8.96 0.17
N LEU A 40 2.64 -9.05 1.37
CA LEU A 40 3.34 -9.09 2.64
C LEU A 40 3.64 -10.55 2.96
N VAL A 41 4.91 -10.85 3.22
CA VAL A 41 5.37 -12.19 3.57
C VAL A 41 6.13 -12.15 4.89
N SER A 42 6.03 -13.25 5.63
CA SER A 42 6.88 -13.58 6.76
C SER A 42 7.08 -15.10 6.81
N ASP A 43 8.03 -15.57 7.61
CA ASP A 43 8.32 -16.99 7.70
C ASP A 43 7.20 -17.74 8.44
N GLY A 44 6.84 -18.93 7.93
CA GLY A 44 5.86 -19.81 8.57
C GLY A 44 4.39 -19.34 8.58
N VAL A 45 4.03 -18.28 7.84
CA VAL A 45 2.65 -17.77 7.75
C VAL A 45 2.22 -17.55 6.29
N ASP A 46 0.91 -17.61 6.04
CA ASP A 46 0.36 -17.37 4.71
C ASP A 46 0.55 -15.90 4.28
N PRO A 47 1.00 -15.64 3.03
CA PRO A 47 1.14 -14.29 2.51
C PRO A 47 -0.16 -13.50 2.49
N VAL A 48 -0.08 -12.20 2.79
CA VAL A 48 -1.21 -11.27 2.67
C VAL A 48 -1.03 -10.43 1.41
N ALA A 49 -1.96 -10.58 0.47
CA ALA A 49 -2.08 -9.70 -0.68
C ALA A 49 -2.19 -8.23 -0.22
N CYS A 50 -1.25 -7.38 -0.66
CA CYS A 50 -1.16 -5.99 -0.23
C CYS A 50 -0.63 -5.14 -1.38
N ASP A 51 -1.47 -4.29 -1.96
CA ASP A 51 -1.13 -3.46 -3.11
C ASP A 51 -0.82 -2.02 -2.70
N LEU A 52 -0.12 -1.29 -3.56
CA LEU A 52 0.01 0.16 -3.46
C LEU A 52 -0.91 0.82 -4.50
N VAL A 53 -1.65 1.85 -4.09
CA VAL A 53 -2.50 2.63 -4.99
C VAL A 53 -2.24 4.12 -4.78
N ALA A 54 -1.72 4.76 -5.81
CA ALA A 54 -1.57 6.21 -5.91
C ALA A 54 -2.94 6.81 -6.22
N VAL A 55 -3.48 7.63 -5.32
CA VAL A 55 -4.91 8.03 -5.36
C VAL A 55 -5.18 9.29 -6.19
N ASP A 56 -4.15 10.06 -6.53
CA ASP A 56 -4.33 11.28 -7.30
C ASP A 56 -4.45 11.00 -8.80
N GLU A 57 -4.97 12.00 -9.50
CA GLU A 57 -5.51 11.89 -10.85
C GLU A 57 -4.53 11.37 -11.90
N ALA A 58 -4.95 10.34 -12.64
CA ALA A 58 -4.45 10.05 -13.98
C ALA A 58 -5.55 10.44 -14.97
N TYR A 59 -5.27 11.42 -15.83
CA TYR A 59 -6.21 11.85 -16.87
C TYR A 59 -6.73 10.66 -17.70
N PRO A 60 -8.03 10.58 -18.05
CA PRO A 60 -9.12 11.56 -17.84
C PRO A 60 -10.08 11.22 -16.69
N THR A 61 -9.79 10.24 -15.83
CA THR A 61 -10.72 9.81 -14.77
C THR A 61 -9.97 9.59 -13.46
N PRO A 62 -10.46 10.13 -12.33
CA PRO A 62 -9.85 9.90 -11.02
C PRO A 62 -9.66 8.41 -10.73
N ILE A 63 -8.46 8.05 -10.25
CA ILE A 63 -8.11 6.67 -9.90
C ILE A 63 -8.91 6.18 -8.68
N ALA A 64 -9.07 7.05 -7.69
CA ALA A 64 -9.86 6.79 -6.50
C ALA A 64 -10.97 7.85 -6.35
N PRO A 65 -12.13 7.50 -5.75
CA PRO A 65 -13.17 8.46 -5.40
C PRO A 65 -12.68 9.56 -4.44
N ASP A 66 -13.36 10.70 -4.43
CA ASP A 66 -12.93 11.90 -3.69
C ASP A 66 -12.82 11.70 -2.17
N ASP A 67 -13.66 10.85 -1.57
CA ASP A 67 -13.61 10.53 -0.15
C ASP A 67 -12.35 9.72 0.20
N VAL A 68 -11.99 8.74 -0.62
CA VAL A 68 -10.74 7.95 -0.48
C VAL A 68 -9.53 8.85 -0.65
N ARG A 69 -9.54 9.73 -1.66
CA ARG A 69 -8.46 10.70 -1.89
C ARG A 69 -8.28 11.60 -0.68
N THR A 70 -9.38 12.18 -0.19
CA THR A 70 -9.36 13.08 0.97
C THR A 70 -8.82 12.37 2.20
N ARG A 71 -9.27 11.13 2.48
CA ARG A 71 -8.79 10.32 3.61
C ARG A 71 -7.32 9.94 3.49
N ALA A 72 -6.86 9.54 2.30
CA ALA A 72 -5.45 9.26 2.04
C ALA A 72 -4.58 10.49 2.30
N HIS A 73 -4.99 11.67 1.81
CA HIS A 73 -4.29 12.94 2.07
C HIS A 73 -4.30 13.32 3.56
N GLN A 74 -5.40 13.11 4.27
CA GLN A 74 -5.49 13.37 5.72
C GLN A 74 -4.58 12.45 6.53
N ALA A 75 -4.69 11.14 6.32
CA ALA A 75 -3.82 10.15 6.96
C ALA A 75 -2.34 10.47 6.68
N TRP A 76 -2.01 10.80 5.43
CA TRP A 76 -0.63 11.10 5.06
C TRP A 76 -0.07 12.33 5.79
N ARG A 77 -0.85 13.40 5.93
CA ARG A 77 -0.46 14.58 6.71
C ARG A 77 -0.25 14.28 8.18
N ASN A 78 -0.96 13.29 8.72
CA ASN A 78 -0.86 12.86 10.12
C ASN A 78 0.27 11.84 10.37
N GLY A 79 1.08 11.52 9.35
CA GLY A 79 2.13 10.52 9.50
C GLY A 79 1.61 9.07 9.45
N GLU A 80 0.40 8.86 8.96
CA GLU A 80 -0.29 7.58 8.84
C GLU A 80 -0.44 7.19 7.36
N VAL A 81 -0.96 5.98 7.09
CA VAL A 81 -1.33 5.51 5.76
C VAL A 81 -2.79 5.07 5.76
N HIS A 82 -3.56 5.44 4.74
CA HIS A 82 -4.95 5.03 4.65
C HIS A 82 -5.03 3.61 4.06
N LEU A 83 -5.59 2.68 4.82
CA LEU A 83 -5.77 1.30 4.38
C LEU A 83 -7.17 1.11 3.80
N VAL A 84 -7.22 0.42 2.67
CA VAL A 84 -8.45 0.15 1.93
C VAL A 84 -8.43 -1.28 1.41
N ARG A 85 -9.62 -1.83 1.15
CA ARG A 85 -9.81 -3.06 0.41
C ARG A 85 -10.29 -2.69 -0.99
N ARG A 86 -9.60 -3.21 -2.00
CA ARG A 86 -9.86 -2.99 -3.43
C ARG A 86 -9.79 -4.36 -4.12
N GLU A 87 -10.82 -4.75 -4.87
CA GLU A 87 -10.89 -6.08 -5.49
C GLU A 87 -10.61 -7.26 -4.52
N GLY A 88 -11.05 -7.11 -3.26
CA GLY A 88 -10.83 -8.11 -2.20
C GLY A 88 -9.42 -8.12 -1.59
N ARG A 89 -8.47 -7.37 -2.17
CA ARG A 89 -7.08 -7.26 -1.72
C ARG A 89 -6.90 -6.07 -0.79
N LEU A 90 -6.01 -6.19 0.20
CA LEU A 90 -5.57 -5.03 0.98
C LEU A 90 -4.79 -4.09 0.06
N ALA A 91 -4.94 -2.78 0.25
CA ALA A 91 -4.14 -1.78 -0.42
C ALA A 91 -3.83 -0.60 0.49
N LEU A 92 -2.64 -0.02 0.31
CA LEU A 92 -2.24 1.25 0.90
C LEU A 92 -2.58 2.35 -0.10
N ALA A 93 -3.53 3.20 0.29
CA ALA A 93 -3.89 4.39 -0.46
C ALA A 93 -2.90 5.52 -0.14
N VAL A 94 -2.11 5.91 -1.14
CA VAL A 94 -1.00 6.85 -1.01
C VAL A 94 -1.24 8.07 -1.90
N PRO A 95 -1.10 9.31 -1.39
CA PRO A 95 -1.15 10.51 -2.24
C PRO A 95 -0.10 10.48 -3.36
N GLY A 96 -0.46 11.02 -4.53
CA GLY A 96 0.36 11.04 -5.73
C GLY A 96 -0.23 10.23 -6.88
N THR A 97 0.49 10.20 -8.00
CA THR A 97 0.08 9.57 -9.27
C THR A 97 0.99 8.42 -9.70
N PHE A 98 2.14 8.26 -9.05
CA PHE A 98 3.14 7.21 -9.29
C PHE A 98 3.96 6.94 -8.02
N PHE A 99 4.77 5.87 -8.05
CA PHE A 99 5.63 5.48 -6.93
C PHE A 99 7.12 5.66 -7.21
N THR A 100 7.83 6.20 -6.23
CA THR A 100 9.29 6.16 -6.12
C THR A 100 9.68 5.18 -5.02
N ALA A 101 10.93 4.70 -5.00
CA ALA A 101 11.40 3.80 -3.95
C ALA A 101 11.21 4.41 -2.54
N ASP A 102 11.53 5.70 -2.37
CA ASP A 102 11.38 6.40 -1.08
C ASP A 102 9.91 6.50 -0.65
N LEU A 103 8.98 6.76 -1.58
CA LEU A 103 7.56 6.82 -1.26
C LEU A 103 7.03 5.45 -0.81
N VAL A 104 7.52 4.36 -1.42
CA VAL A 104 7.19 3.01 -1.01
C VAL A 104 7.71 2.73 0.40
N LEU A 105 8.96 3.09 0.69
CA LEU A 105 9.54 2.93 2.02
C LEU A 105 8.74 3.70 3.08
N ASP A 106 8.37 4.96 2.82
CA ASP A 106 7.55 5.75 3.76
C ASP A 106 6.16 5.13 3.96
N ALA A 107 5.52 4.66 2.89
CA ALA A 107 4.21 3.99 2.98
C ALA A 107 4.25 2.74 3.88
N PHE A 108 5.29 1.90 3.75
CA PHE A 108 5.43 0.71 4.60
C PHE A 108 5.91 1.02 6.01
N ALA A 109 6.71 2.06 6.21
CA ALA A 109 7.04 2.55 7.55
C ALA A 109 5.79 3.08 8.30
N ARG A 110 4.82 3.64 7.58
CA ARG A 110 3.51 4.04 8.12
C ARG A 110 2.62 2.84 8.44
N LEU A 111 2.59 1.82 7.56
CA LEU A 111 1.88 0.57 7.84
C LEU A 111 2.43 -0.09 9.11
N ALA A 112 3.75 -0.22 9.24
CA ALA A 112 4.39 -0.82 10.41
C ALA A 112 3.92 -0.14 11.71
N ARG A 113 3.92 1.20 11.74
CA ARG A 113 3.41 1.98 12.88
C ARG A 113 1.92 1.74 13.13
N ALA A 114 1.10 1.66 12.09
CA ALA A 114 -0.33 1.46 12.20
C ALA A 114 -0.69 0.10 12.84
N VAL A 115 0.13 -0.93 12.63
CA VAL A 115 -0.04 -2.26 13.25
C VAL A 115 0.79 -2.43 14.53
N GLY A 116 1.37 -1.35 15.07
CA GLY A 116 2.16 -1.38 16.31
C GLY A 116 3.57 -2.00 16.18
N ALA A 117 4.07 -2.20 14.97
CA ALA A 117 5.42 -2.69 14.70
C ALA A 117 6.47 -1.56 14.62
N SER A 118 7.74 -1.91 14.87
CA SER A 118 8.86 -1.06 14.44
C SER A 118 9.06 -1.17 12.93
N ALA A 119 9.33 -0.04 12.27
CA ALA A 119 9.68 -0.01 10.86
C ALA A 119 10.97 -0.81 10.55
N ASP A 120 11.85 -1.01 11.53
CA ASP A 120 13.07 -1.83 11.38
C ASP A 120 12.78 -3.31 11.10
N ARG A 121 11.54 -3.77 11.34
CA ARG A 121 11.10 -5.13 11.02
C ARG A 121 10.55 -5.25 9.59
N TYR A 122 10.42 -4.15 8.87
CA TYR A 122 9.83 -4.12 7.54
C TYR A 122 10.93 -3.94 6.49
N ALA A 123 10.87 -4.79 5.47
CA ALA A 123 11.67 -4.68 4.27
C ALA A 123 10.77 -4.54 3.04
N VAL A 124 11.28 -3.87 2.01
CA VAL A 124 10.61 -3.72 0.72
C VAL A 124 11.49 -4.32 -0.36
N LEU A 125 10.97 -5.31 -1.08
CA LEU A 125 11.60 -5.92 -2.24
C LEU A 125 10.98 -5.33 -3.51
N LEU A 126 11.76 -4.52 -4.23
CA LEU A 126 11.36 -3.84 -5.45
C LEU A 126 11.88 -4.58 -6.67
N ARG A 127 11.04 -4.75 -7.70
CA ARG A 127 11.48 -5.22 -9.00
C ARG A 127 11.98 -4.05 -9.85
N ILE A 128 13.09 -4.26 -10.54
CA ILE A 128 13.67 -3.27 -11.46
C ILE A 128 12.86 -3.14 -12.75
N GLY A 129 12.17 -4.22 -13.16
CA GLY A 129 11.56 -4.37 -14.48
C GLY A 129 10.75 -3.15 -14.96
N ASP A 130 10.84 -2.87 -16.25
CA ASP A 130 10.09 -1.75 -16.83
C ASP A 130 8.58 -2.02 -16.76
N SER A 131 7.81 -0.94 -16.70
CA SER A 131 6.39 -0.94 -17.07
C SER A 131 6.24 -1.84 -18.29
N GLY A 132 5.53 -2.96 -18.19
CA GLY A 132 5.32 -3.85 -19.32
C GLY A 132 4.74 -3.04 -20.49
N ARG A 133 5.60 -2.66 -21.43
CA ARG A 133 5.32 -1.95 -22.66
C ARG A 133 6.23 -2.53 -23.73
#